data_AF-A0A0Q3AGB1-F1
#
_entry.id   AF-A0A0Q3AGB1-F1
#
_cell.length_a   1.000
_cell.length_b   1.000
_cell.length_c   1.000
_cell.angle_alpha   90.00
_cell.angle_beta   90.00
_cell.angle_gamma   90.00
#
_symmetry.space_group_name_H-M   'P 1'
#
loop_
_entity.id
_entity.type
_entity.pdbx_description
1 polymer ?
#
loop_
_entity_poly.entity_id
_entity_poly.type
_entity_poly.pdbx_seq_one_letter_code
_entity_poly.pdbx_strand_id
1 'polypeptide(L)'
;MGFWDVVTGLGKSASNVVSERMKANYWDMWNKIKSSPVDRINDFYNQNNTNDCNRASYRGLAIAALHYRGDWNCARLWREDRDAANWLKSFRVKISLDTSVSADELRRIIDRLAEQG
;
A
#
# COMPACT_ATOMS: atom_id res chain seq x y z
N MET A 1 -6.31 -10.77 -22.97
CA MET A 1 -5.66 -9.59 -23.59
C MET A 1 -6.24 -8.36 -22.91
N GLY A 2 -5.64 -7.65 -21.95
CA GLY A 2 -4.28 -7.47 -21.49
C GLY A 2 -4.24 -6.03 -21.01
N PHE A 3 -4.71 -5.75 -19.78
CA PHE A 3 -4.85 -4.40 -19.21
C PHE A 3 -3.53 -3.61 -19.16
N TRP A 4 -2.41 -4.31 -19.32
CA TRP A 4 -1.05 -3.78 -19.46
C TRP A 4 -0.74 -3.19 -20.85
N ASP A 5 -1.49 -3.55 -21.89
CA ASP A 5 -1.24 -3.13 -23.28
C ASP A 5 -1.61 -1.65 -23.53
N VAL A 6 -2.40 -1.05 -22.64
CA VAL A 6 -2.75 0.38 -22.69
C VAL A 6 -1.69 1.27 -22.02
N VAL A 7 -0.77 0.67 -21.24
CA VAL A 7 0.24 1.41 -20.47
C VAL A 7 1.40 1.89 -21.35
N THR A 8 1.64 1.28 -22.51
CA THR A 8 2.77 1.62 -23.39
C THR A 8 2.43 2.67 -24.47
N GLY A 9 1.15 3.01 -24.68
CA GLY A 9 0.71 3.85 -25.82
C GLY A 9 0.35 5.31 -25.54
N LEU A 10 0.15 5.73 -24.28
CA LEU A 10 -0.41 7.05 -23.98
C LEU A 10 0.64 8.05 -23.51
N GLY A 11 1.36 8.58 -24.50
CA GLY A 11 2.25 9.72 -24.36
C GLY A 11 1.53 10.97 -23.84
N LYS A 12 2.02 11.45 -22.69
CA LYS A 12 2.08 12.86 -22.24
C LYS A 12 0.81 13.64 -21.86
N SER A 13 -0.41 13.18 -22.13
CA SER A 13 -1.63 13.96 -21.77
C SER A 13 -2.50 13.37 -20.64
N ALA A 14 -2.20 12.16 -20.15
CA ALA A 14 -3.04 11.41 -19.21
C ALA A 14 -2.44 11.24 -17.80
N SER A 15 -1.36 11.97 -17.48
CA SER A 15 -0.55 11.77 -16.27
C SER A 15 -1.32 12.02 -14.96
N ASN A 16 -2.19 13.03 -14.91
CA ASN A 16 -2.98 13.32 -13.70
C ASN A 16 -4.11 12.31 -13.49
N VAL A 17 -4.87 11.98 -14.55
CA VAL A 17 -6.01 11.06 -14.47
C VAL A 17 -5.57 9.63 -14.14
N VAL A 18 -4.43 9.17 -14.68
CA VAL A 18 -3.87 7.84 -14.37
C VAL A 18 -3.37 7.79 -12.92
N SER A 19 -2.71 8.86 -12.45
CA SER A 19 -2.24 8.97 -11.06
C SER A 19 -3.41 8.96 -10.06
N GLU A 20 -4.49 9.70 -10.35
CA GLU A 20 -5.70 9.72 -9.53
C GLU A 20 -6.42 8.37 -9.51
N ARG A 21 -6.54 7.67 -10.66
CA ARG A 21 -7.15 6.33 -10.70
C ARG A 21 -6.31 5.30 -9.94
N MET A 22 -4.99 5.38 -10.03
CA MET A 22 -4.11 4.52 -9.23
C MET A 22 -4.27 4.79 -7.73
N LYS A 23 -4.31 6.06 -7.32
CA LYS A 23 -4.59 6.42 -5.91
C LYS A 23 -5.94 5.89 -5.45
N ALA A 24 -7.00 6.04 -6.25
CA ALA A 24 -8.32 5.53 -5.92
C ALA A 24 -8.33 4.01 -5.72
N ASN A 25 -7.61 3.26 -6.58
CA ASN A 25 -7.46 1.81 -6.42
C ASN A 25 -6.73 1.42 -5.14
N TYR A 26 -5.65 2.14 -4.78
CA TYR A 26 -4.94 1.89 -3.52
C TYR A 26 -5.81 2.25 -2.31
N TRP A 27 -6.64 3.28 -2.40
CA TRP A 27 -7.58 3.66 -1.34
C TRP A 27 -8.70 2.65 -1.14
N ASP A 28 -9.32 2.18 -2.22
CA ASP A 28 -10.32 1.11 -2.17
C ASP A 28 -9.72 -0.15 -1.54
N MET A 29 -8.50 -0.52 -1.98
CA MET A 29 -7.79 -1.66 -1.41
C MET A 29 -7.45 -1.47 0.08
N TRP A 30 -6.97 -0.28 0.47
CA TRP A 30 -6.72 0.06 1.87
C TRP A 30 -7.97 -0.13 2.73
N ASN A 31 -9.11 0.40 2.28
CA ASN A 31 -10.38 0.29 3.01
C ASN A 31 -10.87 -1.17 3.14
N LYS A 32 -10.62 -2.00 2.12
CA LYS A 32 -10.95 -3.44 2.15
C LYS A 32 -10.03 -4.21 3.09
N ILE A 33 -8.72 -3.98 3.02
CA ILE A 33 -7.73 -4.72 3.82
C ILE A 33 -7.83 -4.32 5.29
N LYS A 34 -7.95 -3.03 5.61
CA LYS A 34 -8.03 -2.57 7.01
C LYS A 34 -9.24 -3.16 7.74
N SER A 35 -10.34 -3.38 7.00
CA SER A 35 -11.58 -3.97 7.52
C SER A 35 -11.54 -5.50 7.57
N SER A 36 -10.52 -6.13 6.98
CA SER A 36 -10.34 -7.58 6.96
C SER A 36 -9.72 -8.12 8.26
N PRO A 37 -9.95 -9.40 8.61
CA PRO A 37 -9.30 -10.04 9.76
C PRO A 37 -7.80 -10.23 9.52
N VAL A 38 -7.01 -10.32 10.59
CA VAL A 38 -5.54 -10.42 10.57
C VAL A 38 -5.07 -11.57 9.68
N ASP A 39 -5.70 -12.75 9.75
CA ASP A 39 -5.38 -13.90 8.89
C ASP A 39 -5.49 -13.57 7.40
N ARG A 40 -6.54 -12.85 6.99
CA ARG A 40 -6.70 -12.44 5.59
C ARG A 40 -5.67 -11.39 5.17
N ILE A 41 -5.25 -10.52 6.09
CA ILE A 41 -4.22 -9.53 5.80
C ILE A 41 -2.86 -10.23 5.61
N ASN A 42 -2.56 -11.23 6.44
CA ASN A 42 -1.35 -12.07 6.29
C ASN A 42 -1.37 -12.89 5.01
N ASP A 43 -2.51 -13.50 4.67
CA ASP A 43 -2.67 -14.21 3.40
C ASP A 43 -2.46 -13.28 2.21
N PHE A 44 -3.05 -12.08 2.26
CA PHE A 44 -2.86 -11.06 1.24
C PHE A 44 -1.38 -10.62 1.11
N TYR A 45 -0.67 -10.47 2.22
CA TYR A 45 0.77 -10.19 2.21
C TYR A 45 1.54 -11.33 1.52
N ASN A 46 1.28 -12.58 1.92
CA ASN A 46 1.97 -13.75 1.40
C ASN A 46 1.73 -13.95 -0.10
N GLN A 47 0.49 -13.78 -0.57
CA GLN A 47 0.15 -13.85 -2.00
C GLN A 47 0.95 -12.84 -2.84
N ASN A 48 1.20 -11.65 -2.28
CA ASN A 48 1.96 -10.58 -2.93
C ASN A 48 3.47 -10.62 -2.63
N ASN A 49 3.94 -11.64 -1.90
CA ASN A 49 5.33 -11.91 -1.55
C ASN A 49 5.82 -13.22 -2.18
N THR A 50 5.44 -13.48 -3.43
CA THR A 50 5.88 -14.65 -4.20
C THR A 50 6.79 -14.22 -5.34
N ASN A 51 7.62 -15.14 -5.85
CA ASN A 51 8.48 -14.87 -7.02
C ASN A 51 7.69 -14.48 -8.27
N ASP A 52 6.45 -14.96 -8.39
CA ASP A 52 5.57 -14.71 -9.54
C ASP A 52 4.77 -13.40 -9.38
N CYS A 53 4.44 -13.03 -8.14
CA CYS A 53 3.69 -11.82 -7.83
C CYS A 53 4.34 -11.08 -6.65
N ASN A 54 5.40 -10.33 -6.93
CA ASN A 54 6.08 -9.46 -5.95
C ASN A 54 5.59 -8.02 -6.09
N ARG A 55 4.59 -7.64 -5.29
CA ARG A 55 3.98 -6.30 -5.34
C ARG A 55 4.21 -5.55 -4.03
N ALA A 56 5.30 -4.80 -3.98
CA ALA A 56 5.68 -3.96 -2.83
C ALA A 56 4.56 -3.02 -2.37
N SER A 57 3.71 -2.53 -3.29
CA SER A 57 2.56 -1.68 -2.95
C SER A 57 1.51 -2.38 -2.09
N TYR A 58 1.15 -3.60 -2.46
CA TYR A 58 0.17 -4.39 -1.72
C TYR A 58 0.74 -4.96 -0.43
N ARG A 59 2.00 -5.43 -0.45
CA ARG A 59 2.71 -5.81 0.77
C ARG A 59 2.78 -4.67 1.77
N GLY A 60 3.09 -3.45 1.29
CA GLY A 60 3.08 -2.24 2.10
C GLY A 60 1.71 -1.99 2.73
N LEU A 61 0.63 -1.96 1.93
CA LEU A 61 -0.73 -1.80 2.46
C LEU A 61 -1.10 -2.88 3.49
N ALA A 62 -0.64 -4.12 3.29
CA ALA A 62 -0.85 -5.20 4.25
C ALA A 62 -0.13 -4.94 5.57
N ILE A 63 1.14 -4.54 5.55
CA ILE A 63 1.92 -4.20 6.74
C ILE A 63 1.25 -3.06 7.52
N ALA A 64 0.79 -2.01 6.83
CA ALA A 64 0.05 -0.92 7.47
C ALA A 64 -1.27 -1.40 8.11
N ALA A 65 -1.99 -2.31 7.46
CA ALA A 65 -3.24 -2.84 7.99
C ALA A 65 -3.02 -3.79 9.18
N LEU A 66 -1.93 -4.56 9.18
CA LEU A 66 -1.51 -5.36 10.34
C LEU A 66 -1.23 -4.47 11.54
N HIS A 67 -0.49 -3.36 11.35
CA HIS A 67 -0.26 -2.38 12.40
C HIS A 67 -1.56 -1.75 12.90
N TYR A 68 -2.49 -1.42 11.98
CA TYR A 68 -3.82 -0.90 12.35
C TYR A 68 -4.61 -1.87 13.23
N ARG A 69 -4.52 -3.18 12.95
CA ARG A 69 -5.14 -4.24 13.73
C ARG A 69 -4.41 -4.56 15.04
N GLY A 70 -3.24 -3.97 15.28
CA GLY A 70 -2.42 -4.23 16.45
C GLY A 70 -1.67 -5.57 16.39
N ASP A 71 -1.42 -6.11 15.20
CA ASP A 71 -0.64 -7.34 15.05
C ASP A 71 0.86 -7.07 15.21
N TRP A 72 1.53 -7.92 15.98
CA TRP A 72 2.94 -7.75 16.35
C TRP A 72 3.90 -8.07 15.19
N ASN A 73 3.46 -8.82 14.17
CA ASN A 73 4.32 -9.14 13.03
C ASN A 73 4.58 -7.94 12.13
N CYS A 74 3.77 -6.88 12.21
CA CYS A 74 3.94 -5.70 11.35
C CYS A 74 5.32 -5.06 11.49
N ALA A 75 5.86 -4.97 12.72
CA ALA A 75 7.17 -4.35 12.98
C ALA A 75 8.34 -5.20 12.43
N ARG A 76 8.19 -6.54 12.44
CA ARG A 76 9.16 -7.45 11.83
C ARG A 76 9.12 -7.34 10.31
N LEU A 77 7.93 -7.42 9.72
CA LEU A 77 7.75 -7.31 8.27
C LEU A 77 8.20 -5.94 7.73
N TRP A 78 7.99 -4.86 8.49
CA TRP A 78 8.47 -3.53 8.13
C TRP A 78 10.00 -3.44 8.03
N ARG A 79 10.72 -4.16 8.90
CA ARG A 79 12.19 -4.21 8.89
C ARG A 79 12.76 -5.15 7.83
N GLU A 80 12.09 -6.29 7.62
CA GLU A 80 12.49 -7.31 6.66
C GLU A 80 12.19 -6.88 5.20
N ASP A 81 11.01 -6.32 4.94
CA ASP A 81 10.55 -5.94 3.60
C ASP A 81 10.80 -4.44 3.33
N ARG A 82 12.06 -4.12 3.03
CA ARG A 82 12.49 -2.75 2.72
C ARG A 82 11.79 -2.15 1.49
N ASP A 83 11.44 -2.97 0.50
CA ASP A 83 10.73 -2.50 -0.69
C ASP A 83 9.31 -2.04 -0.36
N ALA A 84 8.58 -2.84 0.42
CA ALA A 84 7.25 -2.47 0.90
C ALA A 84 7.30 -1.22 1.80
N ALA A 85 8.31 -1.14 2.69
CA ALA A 85 8.51 0.02 3.54
C ALA A 85 8.83 1.30 2.75
N ASN A 86 9.74 1.22 1.77
CA ASN A 86 10.09 2.33 0.89
C ASN A 86 8.91 2.79 0.03
N TRP A 87 8.11 1.84 -0.46
CA TRP A 87 6.89 2.17 -1.18
C TRP A 87 5.89 2.90 -0.28
N LEU A 88 5.65 2.43 0.95
CA LEU A 88 4.75 3.10 1.90
C LEU A 88 5.24 4.51 2.25
N LYS A 89 6.55 4.69 2.50
CA LYS A 89 7.14 6.03 2.73
C LYS A 89 6.90 6.96 1.53
N SER A 90 7.06 6.44 0.32
CA SER A 90 6.78 7.20 -0.91
C SER A 90 5.27 7.50 -1.06
N PHE A 91 4.42 6.53 -0.71
CA PHE A 91 2.97 6.67 -0.76
C PHE A 91 2.48 7.72 0.24
N ARG A 92 3.04 7.76 1.46
CA ARG A 92 2.80 8.81 2.47
C ARG A 92 2.98 10.21 1.89
N VAL A 93 4.08 10.44 1.17
CA VAL A 93 4.36 11.73 0.53
C VAL A 93 3.30 12.05 -0.54
N LYS A 94 2.92 11.06 -1.36
CA LYS A 94 1.90 11.21 -2.42
C LYS A 94 0.50 11.52 -1.87
N ILE A 95 0.19 11.06 -0.67
CA ILE A 95 -1.09 11.32 0.00
C ILE A 95 -0.99 12.50 0.97
N SER A 96 0.14 13.19 1.10
CA SER A 96 0.33 14.24 2.11
C SER A 96 -0.60 15.45 1.95
N LEU A 97 -1.13 15.67 0.75
CA LEU A 97 -2.09 16.73 0.44
C LEU A 97 -3.55 16.28 0.52
N ASP A 98 -3.81 14.98 0.75
CA ASP A 98 -5.15 14.40 0.79
C ASP A 98 -5.81 14.59 2.17
N THR A 99 -6.79 15.47 2.30
CA THR A 99 -7.40 15.79 3.61
C THR A 99 -8.40 14.73 4.11
N SER A 100 -8.52 13.60 3.41
CA SER A 100 -9.42 12.52 3.80
C SER A 100 -9.03 11.87 5.13
N VAL A 101 -10.02 11.49 5.94
CA VAL A 101 -9.81 10.80 7.24
C VAL A 101 -8.98 9.51 7.08
N SER A 102 -9.24 8.74 6.02
CA SER A 102 -8.47 7.52 5.73
C SER A 102 -7.02 7.81 5.36
N ALA A 103 -6.75 8.99 4.77
CA ALA A 103 -5.40 9.41 4.44
C ALA A 103 -4.62 9.84 5.68
N ASP A 104 -5.26 10.58 6.58
CA ASP A 104 -4.66 10.93 7.86
C ASP A 104 -4.36 9.68 8.71
N GLU A 105 -5.30 8.72 8.76
CA GLU A 105 -5.13 7.43 9.42
C GLU A 105 -3.92 6.66 8.88
N LEU A 106 -3.83 6.51 7.55
CA LEU A 106 -2.70 5.81 6.93
C LEU A 106 -1.37 6.52 7.18
N ARG A 107 -1.33 7.87 7.14
CA ARG A 107 -0.11 8.62 7.47
C ARG A 107 0.34 8.37 8.89
N ARG A 108 -0.57 8.43 9.87
CA ARG A 108 -0.24 8.15 11.29
C ARG A 108 0.30 6.75 11.48
N ILE A 109 -0.24 5.76 10.78
CA ILE A 109 0.25 4.38 10.83
C ILE A 109 1.67 4.29 10.27
N ILE A 110 1.93 4.92 9.12
CA ILE A 110 3.26 4.93 8.49
C ILE A 110 4.27 5.65 9.40
N ASP A 111 3.87 6.77 10.01
CA ASP A 111 4.73 7.51 10.94
C ASP A 111 5.09 6.65 12.15
N ARG A 112 4.12 5.97 12.77
CA ARG A 112 4.38 5.02 13.87
C ARG A 112 5.28 3.86 13.47
N LEU A 113 5.07 3.30 12.28
CA LEU A 113 5.94 2.23 11.75
C LEU A 113 7.37 2.74 11.51
N ALA A 114 7.52 3.98 11.05
CA ALA A 114 8.82 4.61 10.85
C ALA A 114 9.54 4.91 12.17
N GLU A 115 8.83 5.19 13.26
CA GLU A 115 9.39 5.37 14.62
C GLU A 115 9.83 4.04 15.26
N GLN A 116 9.28 2.90 14.83
CA GLN A 116 9.58 1.56 15.36
C GLN A 116 10.72 0.84 14.63
N GLY A 117 11.24 1.42 13.54
CA GLY A 117 12.18 0.81 12.60
C GLY A 117 13.63 1.26 12.78
#